data_AF-A0A844WY99-F1
#
_entry.id   AF-A0A844WY99-F1
#
_cell.length_a   1.000
_cell.length_b   1.000
_cell.length_c   1.000
_cell.angle_alpha   90.00
_cell.angle_beta   90.00
_cell.angle_gamma   90.00
#
_symmetry.space_group_name_H-M   'P 1'
#
loop_
_entity.id
_entity.type
_entity.pdbx_description
1 polymer ?
#
loop_
_entity_poly.entity_id
_entity_poly.type
_entity_poly.pdbx_seq_one_letter_code
_entity_poly.pdbx_strand_id
1 'polypeptide(L)'
;MPVEPKDIMQVDPKIIKFIKKQHVLSLSVILPDDNLWACNTFYVFDEKLMNLYLLSELKTDHAKAMLKHPQVAGTINIIPKTVAQIQGIQFQATATLLQKEQAVHAYRLYYQAFPFARVIKAPIWSLQLQRIKMTSNLLKFGSKIHWLKGENNF
;
A
#
# COMPACT_ATOMS: atom_id res chain seq x y z
N MET A 1 6.45 -18.30 12.86
CA MET A 1 7.77 -18.76 12.35
C MET A 1 8.41 -17.60 11.61
N PRO A 2 9.70 -17.29 11.81
CA PRO A 2 10.38 -16.25 11.04
C PRO A 2 10.52 -16.75 9.60
N VAL A 3 10.05 -15.95 8.64
CA VAL A 3 10.11 -16.24 7.20
C VAL A 3 11.58 -16.27 6.78
N GLU A 4 12.01 -17.34 6.11
CA GLU A 4 13.41 -17.51 5.69
C GLU A 4 13.80 -16.55 4.54
N PRO A 5 15.09 -16.19 4.40
CA PRO A 5 15.57 -15.26 3.38
C PRO A 5 15.35 -15.70 1.91
N LYS A 6 14.96 -16.96 1.67
CA LYS A 6 14.71 -17.52 0.32
C LYS A 6 13.35 -17.13 -0.28
N ASP A 7 12.40 -16.65 0.53
CA ASP A 7 11.07 -16.23 0.06
C ASP A 7 11.07 -14.83 -0.61
N ILE A 8 12.26 -14.22 -0.78
CA ILE A 8 12.49 -12.93 -1.44
C ILE A 8 12.83 -13.14 -2.94
N MET A 9 12.22 -14.15 -3.58
CA MET A 9 12.28 -14.32 -5.03
C MET A 9 11.03 -13.71 -5.69
N GLN A 10 11.13 -12.66 -6.48
CA GLN A 10 11.70 -11.36 -6.15
C GLN A 10 10.72 -10.37 -6.77
N VAL A 11 10.00 -9.58 -5.95
CA VAL A 11 9.09 -8.55 -6.49
C VAL A 11 9.87 -7.74 -7.52
N ASP A 12 9.31 -7.56 -8.73
CA ASP A 12 10.04 -6.85 -9.80
C ASP A 12 10.56 -5.52 -9.23
N PRO A 13 11.88 -5.26 -9.29
CA PRO A 13 12.48 -4.06 -8.69
C PRO A 13 11.84 -2.76 -9.18
N LYS A 14 11.19 -2.75 -10.35
CA LYS A 14 10.44 -1.60 -10.86
C LYS A 14 9.20 -1.30 -10.03
N ILE A 15 8.48 -2.32 -9.55
CA ILE A 15 7.34 -2.16 -8.65
C ILE A 15 7.84 -1.50 -7.35
N ILE A 16 8.89 -2.07 -6.75
CA ILE A 16 9.49 -1.56 -5.52
C ILE A 16 9.94 -0.11 -5.69
N LYS A 17 10.73 0.16 -6.73
CA LYS A 17 11.25 1.51 -7.04
C LYS A 17 10.12 2.50 -7.29
N PHE A 18 9.03 2.07 -7.93
CA PHE A 18 7.87 2.91 -8.18
C PHE A 18 7.17 3.28 -6.87
N ILE A 19 6.82 2.29 -6.04
CA ILE A 19 6.13 2.51 -4.76
C ILE A 19 6.96 3.39 -3.83
N LYS A 20 8.29 3.19 -3.75
CA LYS A 20 9.18 4.02 -2.92
C LYS A 20 9.23 5.49 -3.31
N LYS A 21 8.93 5.82 -4.57
CA LYS A 21 8.96 7.19 -5.09
C LYS A 21 7.65 7.95 -4.90
N GLN A 22 6.56 7.26 -4.55
CA GLN A 22 5.27 7.89 -4.30
C GLN A 22 4.99 7.90 -2.79
N HIS A 23 4.06 8.76 -2.40
CA HIS A 23 3.69 8.96 -1.00
C HIS A 23 2.18 8.96 -0.76
N VAL A 24 1.39 8.99 -1.82
CA VAL A 24 -0.07 9.05 -1.77
C VAL A 24 -0.62 7.89 -2.57
N LEU A 25 -1.63 7.23 -2.01
CA LEU A 25 -2.44 6.22 -2.69
C LEU A 25 -3.90 6.66 -2.71
N SER A 26 -4.65 6.14 -3.66
CA SER A 26 -6.12 6.12 -3.62
C SER A 26 -6.56 4.76 -3.11
N LEU A 27 -7.30 4.74 -2.01
CA LEU A 27 -7.82 3.56 -1.33
C LEU A 27 -9.30 3.43 -1.64
N SER A 28 -9.73 2.23 -2.01
CA SER A 28 -11.13 1.86 -2.20
C SER A 28 -11.52 0.83 -1.14
N VAL A 29 -12.62 1.11 -0.46
CA VAL A 29 -13.15 0.32 0.66
C VAL A 29 -14.65 0.06 0.47
N ILE A 30 -15.16 -0.93 1.19
CA ILE A 30 -16.60 -1.20 1.32
C ILE A 30 -17.02 -0.65 2.69
N LEU A 31 -17.92 0.33 2.67
CA LEU A 31 -18.47 0.93 3.88
C LEU A 31 -19.37 -0.06 4.63
N PRO A 32 -19.69 0.19 5.92
CA PRO A 32 -20.54 -0.71 6.68
C PRO A 32 -21.97 -0.92 6.15
N ASP A 33 -22.45 -0.06 5.28
CA ASP A 33 -23.74 -0.16 4.58
C ASP A 33 -23.61 -0.78 3.17
N ASP A 34 -22.49 -1.45 2.90
CA ASP A 34 -22.14 -2.12 1.63
C ASP A 34 -21.98 -1.18 0.42
N ASN A 35 -21.94 0.15 0.64
CA ASN A 35 -21.58 1.11 -0.39
C ASN A 35 -20.07 1.19 -0.63
N LEU A 36 -19.68 1.50 -1.87
CA LEU A 36 -18.27 1.74 -2.23
C LEU A 36 -17.85 3.15 -1.83
N TRP A 37 -16.64 3.27 -1.28
CA TRP A 37 -16.03 4.56 -0.99
C TRP A 37 -14.57 4.58 -1.44
N ALA A 38 -14.13 5.74 -1.91
CA ALA A 38 -12.73 5.99 -2.24
C ALA A 38 -12.19 7.20 -1.49
N CYS A 39 -10.97 7.09 -0.98
CA CYS A 39 -10.26 8.19 -0.34
C CYS A 39 -8.78 8.20 -0.74
N ASN A 40 -8.10 9.31 -0.50
CA ASN A 40 -6.65 9.39 -0.66
C ASN A 40 -5.97 9.34 0.71
N THR A 41 -4.88 8.58 0.83
CA THR A 41 -4.10 8.49 2.06
C THR A 41 -2.61 8.64 1.78
N PHE A 42 -1.89 9.24 2.72
CA PHE A 42 -0.44 9.14 2.75
C PHE A 42 -0.03 7.74 3.19
N TYR A 43 1.10 7.25 2.69
CA TYR A 43 1.64 5.96 3.11
C TYR A 43 3.17 5.96 3.25
N VAL A 44 3.67 5.00 4.03
CA VAL A 44 5.07 4.58 4.05
C VAL A 44 5.16 3.11 3.65
N PHE A 45 6.10 2.78 2.77
CA PHE A 45 6.27 1.44 2.25
C PHE A 45 7.36 0.68 2.99
N ASP A 46 7.01 -0.50 3.49
CA ASP A 46 7.93 -1.51 4.01
C ASP A 46 8.12 -2.59 2.96
N GLU A 47 9.23 -2.49 2.21
CA GLU A 47 9.58 -3.43 1.15
C GLU A 47 9.74 -4.85 1.68
N LYS A 48 10.32 -5.02 2.87
CA LYS A 48 10.59 -6.36 3.42
C LYS A 48 9.30 -7.11 3.68
N LEU A 49 8.26 -6.40 4.11
CA LEU A 49 6.96 -6.98 4.39
C LEU A 49 5.97 -6.84 3.24
N MET A 50 6.34 -6.16 2.15
CA MET A 50 5.40 -5.75 1.09
C MET A 50 4.12 -5.13 1.67
N ASN A 51 4.31 -4.10 2.50
CA ASN A 51 3.23 -3.51 3.27
C ASN A 51 3.23 -1.98 3.18
N LEU A 52 2.05 -1.38 3.10
CA LEU A 52 1.87 0.08 3.15
C LEU A 52 1.31 0.45 4.53
N TYR A 53 2.02 1.27 5.28
CA TYR A 53 1.54 1.83 6.53
C TYR A 53 0.88 3.19 6.32
N LEU A 54 -0.27 3.42 6.95
CA LEU A 54 -0.98 4.70 6.93
C LEU A 54 -1.49 5.05 8.33
N LEU A 55 -1.60 6.35 8.63
CA LEU A 55 -2.25 6.83 9.85
C LEU A 55 -3.71 7.20 9.56
N SER A 56 -4.63 6.75 10.41
CA SER A 56 -6.03 7.16 10.32
C SER A 56 -6.76 7.02 11.66
N GLU A 57 -7.51 8.05 12.04
CA GLU A 57 -8.39 8.01 13.21
C GLU A 57 -9.55 7.03 12.98
N LEU A 58 -9.94 6.30 14.03
CA LEU A 58 -11.01 5.28 13.96
C LEU A 58 -12.39 5.85 13.61
N LYS A 59 -12.59 7.17 13.75
CA LYS A 59 -13.86 7.83 13.41
C LYS A 59 -14.04 8.07 11.91
N THR A 60 -12.99 7.95 11.10
CA THR A 60 -13.08 8.15 9.64
C THR A 60 -13.83 7.01 8.97
N ASP A 61 -14.47 7.29 7.83
CA ASP A 61 -15.29 6.29 7.13
C ASP A 61 -14.45 5.11 6.63
N HIS A 62 -13.25 5.37 6.10
CA HIS A 62 -12.37 4.31 5.64
C HIS A 62 -11.78 3.48 6.78
N ALA A 63 -11.52 4.07 7.97
CA ALA A 63 -11.09 3.27 9.13
C ALA A 63 -12.20 2.34 9.62
N LYS A 64 -13.44 2.84 9.74
CA LYS A 64 -14.62 2.03 10.07
C LYS A 64 -14.83 0.92 9.04
N ALA A 65 -14.71 1.25 7.76
CA ALA A 65 -14.79 0.30 6.65
C ALA A 65 -13.74 -0.81 6.78
N MET A 66 -12.46 -0.45 6.98
CA MET A 66 -11.38 -1.43 7.13
C MET A 66 -11.51 -2.33 8.37
N LEU A 67 -12.15 -1.85 9.45
CA LEU A 67 -12.46 -2.71 10.60
C LEU A 67 -13.47 -3.81 10.25
N LYS A 68 -14.50 -3.48 9.46
CA LYS A 68 -15.57 -4.43 9.09
C LYS A 68 -15.22 -5.28 7.88
N HIS A 69 -14.65 -4.66 6.85
CA HIS A 69 -14.26 -5.25 5.57
C HIS A 69 -12.78 -5.00 5.32
N PRO A 70 -11.88 -5.86 5.86
CA PRO A 70 -10.44 -5.64 5.77
C PRO A 70 -9.87 -5.85 4.36
N GLN A 71 -10.61 -6.47 3.44
CA GLN A 71 -10.18 -6.61 2.05
C GLN A 71 -10.39 -5.29 1.31
N VAL A 72 -9.29 -4.68 0.87
CA VAL A 72 -9.30 -3.38 0.21
C VAL A 72 -8.56 -3.44 -1.13
N ALA A 73 -8.85 -2.47 -1.98
CA ALA A 73 -8.14 -2.26 -3.23
C ALA A 73 -7.67 -0.81 -3.34
N GLY A 74 -6.76 -0.54 -4.25
CA GLY A 74 -6.34 0.83 -4.48
C GLY A 74 -5.40 1.01 -5.65
N THR A 75 -5.01 2.26 -5.85
CA THR A 75 -4.05 2.66 -6.88
C THR A 75 -3.00 3.59 -6.34
N ILE A 76 -1.82 3.55 -6.97
CA ILE A 76 -0.77 4.55 -6.80
C ILE A 76 -0.33 4.95 -8.20
N ASN A 77 -0.41 6.23 -8.54
CA ASN A 77 -0.06 6.73 -9.87
C ASN A 77 0.71 8.04 -9.76
N ILE A 78 1.47 8.36 -10.80
CA ILE A 78 2.03 9.69 -10.96
C ILE A 78 1.00 10.63 -11.58
N ILE A 79 1.31 11.93 -11.57
CA ILE A 79 0.65 12.93 -12.43
C ILE A 79 1.54 13.09 -13.67
N PRO A 80 1.25 12.41 -14.80
CA PRO A 80 2.09 12.47 -15.98
C PRO A 80 1.84 13.77 -16.76
N LYS A 81 2.88 14.31 -17.41
CA LYS A 81 2.71 15.44 -18.36
C LYS A 81 2.29 14.96 -19.74
N THR A 82 2.61 13.71 -20.09
CA THR A 82 2.28 13.10 -21.38
C THR A 82 1.84 11.66 -21.20
N VAL A 83 1.09 11.13 -22.18
CA VAL A 83 0.63 9.72 -22.17
C VAL A 83 1.81 8.73 -22.10
N ALA A 84 2.94 9.04 -22.74
CA ALA A 84 4.15 8.22 -22.71
C ALA A 84 4.74 8.06 -21.30
N GLN A 85 4.42 8.98 -20.38
CA GLN A 85 4.89 8.97 -19.00
C GLN A 85 3.93 8.27 -18.03
N ILE A 86 2.77 7.77 -18.47
CA ILE A 86 1.82 7.11 -17.58
C ILE A 86 2.50 5.94 -16.86
N GLN A 87 2.45 5.99 -15.54
CA GLN A 87 2.88 4.93 -14.64
C GLN A 87 1.92 4.84 -13.46
N GLY A 88 1.61 3.62 -13.06
CA GLY A 88 0.82 3.39 -11.87
C GLY A 88 0.72 1.91 -11.53
N ILE A 89 0.27 1.64 -10.30
CA ILE A 89 -0.10 0.32 -9.86
C ILE A 89 -1.58 0.28 -9.47
N GLN A 90 -2.17 -0.88 -9.66
CA GLN A 90 -3.39 -1.34 -9.02
C GLN A 90 -2.98 -2.38 -7.98
N PHE A 91 -3.59 -2.36 -6.80
CA PHE A 91 -3.30 -3.35 -5.78
C PHE A 91 -4.57 -3.85 -5.08
N GLN A 92 -4.44 -5.05 -4.50
CA GLN A 92 -5.33 -5.57 -3.47
C GLN A 92 -4.52 -5.77 -2.19
N ALA A 93 -5.11 -5.49 -1.04
CA ALA A 93 -4.46 -5.62 0.26
C ALA A 93 -5.44 -6.07 1.35
N THR A 94 -4.88 -6.59 2.44
CA THR A 94 -5.62 -6.81 3.68
C THR A 94 -5.24 -5.71 4.66
N ALA A 95 -6.23 -4.96 5.13
CA ALA A 95 -6.10 -3.92 6.13
C ALA A 95 -6.14 -4.50 7.55
N THR A 96 -5.20 -4.09 8.39
CA THR A 96 -5.15 -4.46 9.81
C THR A 96 -4.81 -3.23 10.64
N LEU A 97 -5.61 -2.98 11.69
CA LEU A 97 -5.25 -2.01 12.72
C LEU A 97 -4.14 -2.58 13.60
N LEU A 98 -2.95 -1.96 13.59
CA LEU A 98 -1.82 -2.44 14.38
C LEU A 98 -1.94 -1.99 15.82
N GLN A 99 -1.60 -2.89 16.75
CA GLN A 99 -1.66 -2.62 18.18
C GLN A 99 -0.34 -2.96 18.85
N LYS A 100 -0.04 -2.24 19.95
CA LYS A 100 1.07 -2.51 20.86
C LYS A 100 2.39 -2.77 20.13
N GLU A 101 3.02 -3.92 20.35
CA GLU A 101 4.35 -4.28 19.84
C GLU A 101 4.38 -4.34 18.30
N GLN A 102 3.27 -4.74 17.66
CA GLN A 102 3.18 -4.82 16.19
C GLN A 102 3.25 -3.42 15.55
N ALA A 103 2.79 -2.39 16.25
CA ALA A 103 2.75 -1.02 15.75
C ALA A 103 4.11 -0.30 15.85
N VAL A 104 5.01 -0.76 16.72
CA VAL A 104 6.28 -0.05 17.03
C VAL A 104 7.14 0.13 15.78
N HIS A 105 7.31 -0.93 14.98
CA HIS A 105 8.08 -0.89 13.74
C HIS A 105 7.42 0.04 12.70
N ALA A 106 6.11 -0.08 12.53
CA ALA A 106 5.34 0.74 11.62
C ALA A 106 5.45 2.23 11.97
N TYR A 107 5.26 2.61 13.24
CA TYR A 107 5.38 4.00 13.68
C TYR A 107 6.81 4.54 13.48
N ARG A 108 7.83 3.70 13.75
CA ARG A 108 9.23 4.10 13.54
C ARG A 108 9.48 4.48 12.08
N LEU A 109 9.09 3.60 11.14
CA LEU A 109 9.22 3.87 9.71
C LEU A 109 8.39 5.09 9.30
N TYR A 110 7.15 5.18 9.80
CA TYR A 110 6.24 6.28 9.45
C TYR A 110 6.80 7.64 9.89
N TYR A 111 7.26 7.75 11.14
CA TYR A 111 7.80 9.00 11.68
C TYR A 111 9.21 9.33 11.18
N GLN A 112 9.96 8.34 10.69
CA GLN A 112 11.21 8.60 10.00
C GLN A 112 10.95 9.27 8.64
N ALA A 113 9.94 8.81 7.89
CA ALA A 113 9.56 9.41 6.61
C ALA A 113 8.82 10.74 6.78
N PHE A 114 7.96 10.84 7.80
CA PHE A 114 7.11 11.99 8.08
C PHE A 114 7.28 12.48 9.52
N PRO A 115 8.35 13.22 9.86
CA PRO A 115 8.60 13.68 11.23
C PRO A 115 7.47 14.51 11.83
N PHE A 116 6.77 15.30 10.99
CA PHE A 116 5.62 16.11 11.41
C PHE A 116 4.46 15.24 11.94
N ALA A 117 4.37 13.97 11.54
CA ALA A 117 3.28 13.09 11.96
C ALA A 117 3.39 12.65 13.44
N ARG A 118 4.52 12.90 14.12
CA ARG A 118 4.69 12.55 15.55
C ARG A 118 3.71 13.25 16.48
N VAL A 119 3.17 14.41 16.08
CA VAL A 119 2.16 15.12 16.86
C VAL A 119 0.73 14.63 16.56
N ILE A 120 0.56 13.79 15.54
CA ILE A 120 -0.73 13.22 15.15
C ILE A 120 -1.00 12.00 16.02
N LYS A 121 -2.01 12.07 16.88
CA LYS A 121 -2.46 10.96 17.72
C LYS A 121 -3.43 10.04 16.95
N ALA A 122 -2.99 9.50 15.82
CA ALA A 122 -3.80 8.58 15.03
C ALA A 122 -3.24 7.15 15.11
N PRO A 123 -4.10 6.12 15.19
CA PRO A 123 -3.67 4.75 15.04
C PRO A 123 -3.03 4.48 13.66
N ILE A 124 -2.08 3.53 13.64
CA ILE A 124 -1.40 3.08 12.43
C ILE A 124 -2.01 1.79 11.89
N TRP A 125 -2.23 1.80 10.59
CA TRP A 125 -2.84 0.74 9.82
C TRP A 125 -1.81 0.09 8.92
N SER A 126 -1.94 -1.21 8.76
CA SER A 126 -1.16 -2.03 7.84
C SER A 126 -2.03 -2.40 6.65
N LEU A 127 -1.62 -2.03 5.44
CA LEU A 127 -2.19 -2.58 4.21
C LEU A 127 -1.21 -3.61 3.65
N GLN A 128 -1.43 -4.87 4.02
CA GLN A 128 -0.58 -5.97 3.57
C GLN A 128 -0.93 -6.30 2.13
N LEU A 129 -0.03 -5.98 1.21
CA LEU A 129 -0.25 -6.18 -0.23
C LEU A 129 -0.41 -7.68 -0.50
N GLN A 130 -1.42 -8.02 -1.29
CA GLN A 130 -1.74 -9.37 -1.73
C GLN A 130 -1.51 -9.54 -3.24
N ARG A 131 -1.81 -8.50 -4.01
CA ARG A 131 -1.68 -8.48 -5.46
C ARG A 131 -1.30 -7.10 -5.95
N ILE A 132 -0.45 -7.02 -6.97
CA ILE A 132 -0.11 -5.81 -7.68
C ILE A 132 -0.18 -6.05 -9.19
N LYS A 133 -0.70 -5.06 -9.91
CA LYS A 133 -0.53 -4.91 -11.35
C LYS A 133 0.03 -3.52 -11.63
N MET A 134 1.25 -3.45 -12.11
CA MET A 134 1.89 -2.22 -12.57
C MET A 134 1.64 -2.02 -14.06
N THR A 135 1.33 -0.79 -14.45
CA THR A 135 1.35 -0.33 -15.85
C THR A 135 2.42 0.74 -15.98
N SER A 136 3.27 0.65 -17.02
CA SER A 136 4.31 1.65 -17.29
C SER A 136 4.53 1.84 -18.78
N ASN A 137 4.29 3.06 -19.27
CA ASN A 137 4.52 3.41 -20.67
C ASN A 137 6.00 3.73 -20.98
N LEU A 138 6.86 3.88 -19.96
CA LEU A 138 8.30 4.14 -20.15
C LEU A 138 9.11 2.95 -20.69
N LEU A 139 8.57 1.72 -20.60
CA LEU A 139 9.27 0.51 -21.07
C LEU A 139 8.89 0.20 -22.51
N LYS A 140 7.58 0.03 -22.71
CA LYS A 140 6.87 -0.13 -23.98
C LYS A 140 5.44 0.28 -23.69
N PHE A 141 4.76 0.86 -24.67
CA PHE A 141 3.37 1.28 -24.52
C PHE A 141 2.53 0.12 -23.95
N GLY A 142 1.87 0.35 -22.81
CA GLY A 142 1.00 -0.62 -22.17
C GLY A 142 1.69 -1.83 -21.50
N SER A 143 3.00 -1.76 -21.19
CA SER A 143 3.67 -2.84 -20.47
C SER A 143 3.05 -3.08 -19.09
N LYS A 144 2.82 -4.35 -18.74
CA LYS A 144 2.20 -4.78 -17.49
C LYS A 144 3.15 -5.70 -16.73
N ILE A 145 3.31 -5.44 -15.43
CA ILE A 145 4.07 -6.30 -14.52
C ILE A 145 3.13 -6.72 -13.41
N HIS A 146 3.13 -8.00 -13.07
CA HIS A 146 2.24 -8.58 -12.08
C HIS A 146 3.04 -9.13 -10.91
N TRP A 147 2.47 -9.01 -9.72
CA TRP A 147 2.95 -9.67 -8.51
C TRP A 147 1.75 -10.20 -7.72
N LEU A 148 1.85 -11.43 -7.23
CA LEU A 148 0.90 -12.04 -6.31
C LEU A 148 1.67 -12.59 -5.12
N LYS A 149 1.16 -12.34 -3.91
CA LYS A 149 1.76 -12.85 -2.68
C LYS A 149 1.69 -14.38 -2.67
N GLY A 150 2.85 -15.04 -2.53
CA GLY A 150 2.94 -16.49 -2.43
C GLY A 150 3.01 -17.25 -3.75
N GLU A 151 2.99 -16.57 -4.91
CA GLU A 151 3.30 -17.20 -6.20
C GLU A 151 4.80 -17.13 -6.51
N ASN A 152 5.42 -18.29 -6.73
CA ASN A 152 6.73 -18.40 -7.35
C ASN A 152 6.50 -18.39 -8.87
N ASN A 153 6.86 -17.30 -9.55
CA ASN A 153 6.92 -17.29 -11.01
C ASN A 153 8.13 -18.14 -11.43
N PHE A 154 7.87 -19.31 -12.02
CA PHE A 154 8.86 -20.23 -12.57
C PHE A 154 9.60 -19.62 -13.77
#